data_AF-A0A1V5D9X0-F1
#
_entry.id   AF-A0A1V5D9X0-F1
#
_cell.length_a   1.000
_cell.length_b   1.000
_cell.length_c   1.000
_cell.angle_alpha   90.00
_cell.angle_beta   90.00
_cell.angle_gamma   90.00
#
_symmetry.space_group_name_H-M   'P 1'
#
loop_
_entity.id
_entity.type
_entity.pdbx_description
1 polymer ?
#
loop_
_entity_poly.entity_id
_entity_poly.type
_entity_poly.pdbx_seq_one_letter_code
_entity_poly.pdbx_strand_id
1 'polypeptide(L)'
;MDTLLSINLSIPLIQIALLLIMSTAAVLFGRIKLALILNYGFILYWAYILNMNVIRESGQAVIDQFTLIYFGFGFVILLLASVGFFAHHD
;
A
#
# COMPACT_ATOMS: atom_id res chain seq x y z
N MET A 1 6.04 18.48 -9.71
CA MET A 1 6.65 17.21 -10.12
C MET A 1 7.89 16.93 -9.28
N ASP A 2 8.67 17.97 -8.98
CA ASP A 2 9.89 17.88 -8.15
C ASP A 2 9.62 17.41 -6.71
N THR A 3 8.48 17.79 -6.12
CA THR A 3 8.07 17.38 -4.77
C THR A 3 7.84 15.87 -4.62
N LEU A 4 7.37 15.18 -5.67
CA LEU A 4 7.16 13.73 -5.66
C LEU A 4 8.47 12.96 -5.80
N LEU A 5 9.44 13.52 -6.52
CA LEU A 5 10.75 12.90 -6.78
C LEU A 5 11.75 13.15 -5.64
N SER A 6 11.51 14.16 -4.79
CA SER A 6 12.36 14.48 -3.63
C SER A 6 12.04 13.68 -2.37
N ILE A 7 10.99 12.84 -2.37
CA ILE A 7 10.63 12.01 -1.22
C ILE A 7 11.57 10.80 -1.15
N ASN A 8 12.47 10.79 -0.17
CA ASN A 8 13.29 9.63 0.16
C ASN A 8 12.44 8.60 0.91
N LEU A 9 11.74 7.74 0.16
CA LEU A 9 11.01 6.60 0.70
C LEU A 9 12.00 5.46 1.02
N SER A 10 12.52 5.46 2.25
CA SER A 10 13.36 4.38 2.77
C SER A 10 12.51 3.18 3.14
N ILE A 11 12.27 2.35 2.15
CA ILE A 11 11.52 1.11 2.27
C ILE A 11 12.45 -0.03 2.75
N PRO A 12 12.11 -0.76 3.82
CA PRO A 12 12.91 -1.92 4.24
C PRO A 12 12.93 -3.02 3.17
N LEU A 13 14.12 -3.40 2.70
CA LEU A 13 14.31 -4.37 1.60
C LEU A 13 13.66 -5.73 1.90
N ILE A 14 13.67 -6.16 3.17
CA ILE A 14 13.02 -7.41 3.59
C ILE A 14 11.51 -7.40 3.34
N GLN A 15 10.85 -6.24 3.46
CA GLN A 15 9.43 -6.10 3.23
C GLN A 15 9.12 -6.15 1.72
N ILE A 16 9.97 -5.56 0.85
CA ILE A 16 9.88 -5.73 -0.61
C ILE A 16 10.01 -7.21 -0.98
N ALA A 17 11.03 -7.89 -0.45
CA ALA A 17 11.27 -9.30 -0.74
C ALA A 17 10.08 -10.18 -0.34
N LEU A 18 9.48 -9.92 0.83
CA LEU A 18 8.29 -10.63 1.29
C LEU A 18 7.09 -10.39 0.37
N LEU A 19 6.83 -9.15 -0.03
CA LEU A 19 5.76 -8.84 -0.98
C LEU A 19 5.96 -9.57 -2.31
N LEU A 20 7.19 -9.62 -2.81
CA LEU A 20 7.53 -10.31 -4.05
C LEU A 20 7.25 -11.81 -3.95
N ILE A 21 7.68 -12.45 -2.85
CA ILE A 21 7.45 -13.89 -2.61
C ILE A 21 5.96 -14.19 -2.54
N MET A 22 5.20 -13.42 -1.75
CA MET A 22 3.76 -13.65 -1.60
C MET A 22 2.99 -13.38 -2.89
N SER A 23 3.35 -12.34 -3.65
CA SER A 23 2.73 -12.03 -4.94
C SER A 23 3.04 -13.11 -5.98
N THR A 24 4.29 -13.58 -6.03
CA THR A 24 4.70 -14.66 -6.93
C THR A 24 3.97 -15.96 -6.59
N ALA A 25 3.88 -16.32 -5.30
CA ALA A 25 3.12 -17.48 -4.86
C ALA A 25 1.64 -17.37 -5.26
N ALA A 26 1.01 -16.23 -5.00
CA ALA A 26 -0.39 -15.98 -5.38
C ALA A 26 -0.62 -16.17 -6.89
N VAL A 27 0.28 -15.66 -7.73
CA VAL A 27 0.22 -15.83 -9.19
C VAL A 27 0.44 -17.29 -9.60
N LEU A 28 1.41 -17.99 -8.99
CA LEU A 28 1.68 -19.41 -9.27
C LEU A 28 0.47 -20.31 -8.94
N PHE A 29 -0.31 -19.96 -7.91
CA PHE A 29 -1.57 -20.64 -7.59
C PHE A 29 -2.77 -20.17 -8.41
N GLY A 30 -2.56 -19.35 -9.46
CA GLY A 30 -3.62 -18.80 -10.32
C GLY A 30 -4.46 -17.69 -9.66
N ARG A 31 -4.13 -17.28 -8.43
CA ARG A 31 -4.87 -16.28 -7.65
C ARG A 31 -4.36 -14.86 -7.94
N ILE A 32 -4.45 -14.42 -9.19
CA ILE A 32 -3.97 -13.09 -9.64
C ILE A 32 -4.61 -11.95 -8.81
N LYS A 33 -5.88 -12.10 -8.45
CA LYS A 33 -6.62 -11.13 -7.64
C LYS A 33 -6.09 -11.00 -6.21
N LEU A 34 -5.60 -12.11 -5.64
CA LEU A 34 -4.95 -12.11 -4.33
C LEU A 34 -3.61 -11.36 -4.39
N ALA A 35 -2.85 -11.52 -5.47
CA ALA A 35 -1.63 -10.74 -5.70
C ALA A 35 -1.92 -9.23 -5.77
N LEU A 36 -3.02 -8.83 -6.42
CA LEU A 36 -3.45 -7.42 -6.48
C LEU A 36 -3.78 -6.85 -5.10
N ILE A 37 -4.53 -7.58 -4.27
CA ILE A 37 -4.86 -7.17 -2.90
C ILE A 37 -3.59 -7.00 -2.07
N LEU A 38 -2.66 -7.96 -2.14
CA LEU A 38 -1.38 -7.88 -1.43
C LEU A 38 -0.59 -6.63 -1.82
N ASN A 39 -0.49 -6.33 -3.12
CA ASN A 39 0.25 -5.16 -3.61
C ASN A 39 -0.39 -3.84 -3.17
N TYR A 40 -1.71 -3.70 -3.34
CA TYR A 40 -2.41 -2.48 -2.93
C TYR A 40 -2.38 -2.27 -1.42
N GLY A 41 -2.53 -3.36 -0.64
CA GLY A 41 -2.37 -3.32 0.81
C GLY A 41 -0.98 -2.88 1.23
N PHE A 42 0.07 -3.40 0.58
CA PHE A 42 1.45 -3.05 0.90
C PHE A 42 1.77 -1.58 0.60
N ILE A 43 1.32 -1.08 -0.55
CA ILE A 43 1.51 0.33 -0.93
C ILE A 43 0.81 1.24 0.08
N LEU A 44 -0.41 0.91 0.48
CA LEU A 44 -1.18 1.68 1.47
C LEU A 44 -0.53 1.62 2.86
N TYR A 45 -0.05 0.44 3.27
CA TYR A 45 0.69 0.24 4.51
C TYR A 45 1.95 1.11 4.55
N TRP A 46 2.76 1.13 3.48
CA TRP A 46 3.97 1.97 3.45
C TRP A 46 3.70 3.44 3.35
N ALA A 47 2.76 3.84 2.49
CA ALA A 47 2.44 5.25 2.32
C ALA A 47 1.96 5.89 3.63
N TYR A 48 1.27 5.13 4.49
CA TYR A 48 0.65 5.65 5.71
C TYR A 48 1.37 5.25 7.00
N ILE A 49 1.59 3.96 7.26
CA ILE A 49 2.05 3.47 8.56
C ILE A 49 3.55 3.76 8.78
N LEU A 50 4.39 3.66 7.75
CA LEU A 50 5.81 4.00 7.88
C LEU A 50 6.05 5.51 7.99
N ASN A 51 5.25 6.32 7.29
CA ASN A 51 5.32 7.78 7.42
C ASN A 51 4.73 8.29 8.74
N MET A 52 3.89 7.50 9.43
CA MET A 52 3.27 7.90 10.69
C MET A 52 4.30 8.19 11.80
N ASN A 53 5.43 7.49 11.84
CA ASN A 53 6.47 7.74 12.83
C ASN A 53 7.15 9.10 12.62
N VAL A 54 7.44 9.45 11.36
CA VAL A 54 8.00 10.75 10.97
C VAL A 54 7.00 11.89 11.25
N ILE A 55 5.72 11.68 10.94
CA ILE A 55 4.64 12.63 11.23
C ILE A 55 4.51 12.84 12.76
N ARG A 56 4.58 11.75 13.55
CA ARG A 56 4.41 11.81 15.01
C ARG A 56 5.60 12.45 15.74
N GLU A 57 6.83 12.22 15.29
CA GLU A 57 8.03 12.82 15.87
C GLU A 57 8.16 14.33 15.58
N SER A 58 7.58 14.81 14.48
CA SER A 58 7.60 16.24 14.12
C SER A 58 6.69 17.13 14.99
N GLY A 59 5.99 16.57 15.99
CA GLY A 59 5.14 17.32 16.93
C GLY A 59 3.88 17.94 16.33
N GLN A 60 3.73 17.91 15.01
CA GLN A 60 2.53 18.28 14.31
C GLN A 60 1.70 17.03 14.05
N ALA A 61 0.73 16.78 14.93
CA ALA A 61 -0.38 15.85 14.66
C ALA A 61 -1.32 16.40 13.56
N VAL A 62 -0.77 17.07 12.55
CA VAL A 62 -1.49 17.53 11.37
C VAL A 62 -1.41 16.38 10.40
N ILE A 63 -2.41 15.51 10.43
CA ILE A 63 -2.67 14.63 9.29
C ILE A 63 -2.94 15.58 8.12
N ASP A 64 -1.94 15.76 7.26
CA ASP A 64 -2.06 16.63 6.10
C ASP A 64 -3.23 16.16 5.24
N GLN A 65 -4.02 17.12 4.73
CA GLN A 65 -5.19 16.84 3.90
C GLN A 65 -4.81 15.96 2.70
N PHE A 66 -3.60 16.17 2.17
CA PHE A 66 -3.05 15.34 1.11
C PHE A 66 -2.87 13.88 1.52
N THR A 67 -2.30 13.61 2.71
CA THR A 67 -2.13 12.26 3.26
C THR A 67 -3.48 11.57 3.46
N LEU A 68 -4.49 12.29 3.95
CA LEU A 68 -5.83 11.74 4.17
C LEU A 68 -6.54 11.39 2.85
N ILE A 69 -6.46 12.27 1.86
CA ILE A 69 -7.02 12.02 0.52
C ILE A 69 -6.31 10.85 -0.16
N TYR A 70 -4.98 10.80 -0.09
CA TYR A 70 -4.18 9.71 -0.64
C TYR A 70 -4.51 8.36 0.00
N PHE A 71 -4.62 8.33 1.34
CA PHE A 71 -5.05 7.15 2.08
C PHE A 71 -6.46 6.70 1.67
N GLY A 72 -7.42 7.63 1.63
CA GLY A 72 -8.80 7.33 1.25
C GLY A 72 -8.89 6.76 -0.17
N PHE A 73 -8.15 7.33 -1.12
CA PHE A 73 -8.07 6.82 -2.49
C PHE A 73 -7.51 5.40 -2.54
N GLY A 74 -6.37 5.15 -1.89
CA GLY A 74 -5.79 3.81 -1.84
C GLY A 74 -6.70 2.80 -1.14
N PHE A 75 -7.45 3.23 -0.11
CA PHE A 75 -8.40 2.39 0.59
C PHE A 75 -9.57 1.98 -0.31
N VAL A 76 -10.11 2.92 -1.10
CA VAL A 76 -11.14 2.62 -2.11
C VAL A 76 -10.63 1.60 -3.13
N ILE A 77 -9.39 1.74 -3.61
CA ILE A 77 -8.79 0.76 -4.53
C ILE A 77 -8.70 -0.62 -3.88
N LEU A 78 -8.28 -0.69 -2.60
CA LEU A 78 -8.17 -1.95 -1.87
C LEU A 78 -9.54 -2.61 -1.68
N LEU A 79 -10.58 -1.84 -1.38
CA LEU A 79 -11.96 -2.33 -1.33
C LEU A 79 -12.41 -2.86 -2.69
N LEU A 80 -12.12 -2.14 -3.77
CA LEU A 80 -12.49 -2.56 -5.12
C LEU A 80 -11.81 -3.88 -5.52
N ALA A 81 -10.52 -4.02 -5.20
CA ALA A 81 -9.77 -5.25 -5.39
C ALA A 81 -10.33 -6.40 -4.55
N SER A 82 -10.72 -6.12 -3.30
CA SER A 82 -11.35 -7.10 -2.40
C SER A 82 -12.71 -7.56 -2.93
N VAL A 83 -13.56 -6.64 -3.39
CA VAL A 83 -14.84 -6.97 -4.03
C VAL A 83 -14.60 -7.81 -5.29
N GLY A 84 -13.63 -7.44 -6.13
CA GLY A 84 -13.29 -8.23 -7.33
C GLY A 84 -12.79 -9.65 -7.03
N PHE A 85 -12.14 -9.85 -5.87
CA PHE A 85 -11.71 -11.14 -5.36
C PHE A 85 -12.89 -11.98 -4.85
N PHE A 86 -13.81 -11.41 -4.08
CA PHE A 86 -14.96 -12.14 -3.52
C PHE A 86 -16.11 -12.35 -4.52
N ALA A 87 -16.36 -11.39 -5.42
CA ALA A 87 -17.46 -11.45 -6.38
C ALA A 87 -17.20 -12.43 -7.53
N HIS A 88 -15.96 -12.85 -7.71
CA HIS A 88 -15.60 -13.86 -8.70
C HIS A 88 -15.32 -15.16 -7.97
N HIS A 89 -16.38 -15.94 -7.82
CA HIS A 89 -16.21 -17.38 -7.65
C HIS A 89 -15.58 -17.90 -8.95
N ASP A 90 -14.35 -18.44 -8.85
CA ASP A 90 -13.85 -19.42 -9.83
C ASP A 90 -14.79 -20.63 -9.88
#